data_AF-A0A354WLQ7-F1
#
_entry.id   AF-A0A354WLQ7-F1
#
_cell.length_a   1.000
_cell.length_b   1.000
_cell.length_c   1.000
_cell.angle_alpha   90.00
_cell.angle_beta   90.00
_cell.angle_gamma   90.00
#
_symmetry.space_group_name_H-M   'P 1'
#
loop_
_entity.id
_entity.type
_entity.pdbx_description
1 polymer ?
#
loop_
_entity_poly.entity_id
_entity_poly.type
_entity_poly.pdbx_seq_one_letter_code
_entity_poly.pdbx_strand_id
1 'polypeptide(L)'
;EKEAYNWAERGIDTVEEAAAFIQAQNVRNSRLSRLMNLIQIRGRSLTAAEERYAQSWLDMGMDDELISMAYERTCLNTGGLNWAYMNKILQRWQQQGFHSAEDVRTGDRKTNVPKGASGQLGEAELEAIQKVLQEG
;
A
#
# COMPACT_ATOMS: atom_id res chain seq x y z
N GLU A 1 -28.93 -17.23 37.83
CA GLU A 1 -29.24 -18.03 36.63
C GLU A 1 -30.48 -17.45 35.93
N LYS A 2 -30.30 -16.37 35.15
CA LYS A 2 -31.35 -15.65 34.41
C LYS A 2 -30.75 -14.89 33.21
N GLU A 3 -29.98 -15.60 32.38
CA GLU A 3 -29.41 -15.02 31.14
C GLU A 3 -29.64 -15.92 29.92
N ALA A 4 -30.58 -16.86 30.02
CA ALA A 4 -30.91 -17.80 28.95
C ALA A 4 -32.10 -17.36 28.06
N TYR A 5 -32.58 -16.11 28.16
CA TYR A 5 -33.79 -15.70 27.43
C TYR A 5 -33.75 -14.29 26.84
N ASN A 6 -32.67 -13.93 26.17
CA ASN A 6 -32.66 -12.70 25.37
C ASN A 6 -31.92 -12.85 24.03
N TRP A 7 -32.13 -13.99 23.37
CA TRP A 7 -31.53 -14.34 22.07
C TRP A 7 -32.62 -14.61 21.01
N ALA A 8 -33.79 -13.98 21.10
CA ALA A 8 -34.94 -14.37 20.26
C ALA A 8 -35.54 -13.28 19.36
N GLU A 9 -35.19 -11.99 19.48
CA GLU A 9 -36.05 -10.95 18.87
C GLU A 9 -35.38 -9.92 17.95
N ARG A 10 -34.16 -10.17 17.44
CA ARG A 10 -33.57 -9.26 16.42
C ARG A 10 -32.74 -9.95 15.34
N GLY A 11 -33.31 -10.93 14.65
CA GLY A 11 -33.24 -11.07 13.18
C GLY A 11 -31.92 -10.95 12.38
N ILE A 12 -30.73 -10.95 12.99
CA ILE A 12 -29.38 -11.08 12.40
C ILE A 12 -28.46 -11.53 13.55
N ASP A 13 -27.88 -12.75 13.58
CA ASP A 13 -26.73 -13.09 14.49
C ASP A 13 -26.16 -14.53 14.37
N THR A 14 -26.02 -15.08 13.15
CA THR A 14 -25.45 -16.43 12.97
C THR A 14 -23.94 -16.48 13.26
N VAL A 15 -23.46 -17.54 13.93
CA VAL A 15 -22.01 -17.86 14.11
C VAL A 15 -21.25 -17.81 12.78
N GLU A 16 -21.91 -18.11 11.66
CA GLU A 16 -21.36 -18.00 10.31
C GLU A 16 -21.04 -16.56 9.89
N GLU A 17 -21.83 -15.56 10.31
CA GLU A 17 -21.58 -14.15 10.01
C GLU A 17 -20.41 -13.62 10.86
N ALA A 18 -20.36 -14.02 12.14
CA ALA A 18 -19.22 -13.77 13.00
C ALA A 18 -17.94 -14.43 12.46
N ALA A 19 -18.03 -15.67 11.98
CA ALA A 19 -16.91 -16.38 11.36
C ALA A 19 -16.47 -15.70 10.05
N ALA A 20 -17.40 -15.31 9.18
CA ALA A 20 -17.08 -14.59 7.95
C ALA A 20 -16.40 -13.23 8.23
N PHE A 21 -16.87 -12.50 9.24
CA PHE A 21 -16.25 -11.26 9.68
C PHE A 21 -14.83 -11.48 10.22
N ILE A 22 -14.63 -12.48 11.09
CA ILE A 22 -13.30 -12.85 11.63
C ILE A 22 -12.35 -13.27 10.50
N GLN A 23 -12.83 -14.06 9.53
CA GLN A 23 -12.04 -14.50 8.38
C GLN A 23 -11.62 -13.31 7.52
N ALA A 24 -12.54 -12.40 7.19
CA ALA A 24 -12.24 -11.20 6.42
C ALA A 24 -11.19 -10.31 7.12
N GLN A 25 -11.31 -10.13 8.44
CA GLN A 25 -10.32 -9.41 9.25
C GLN A 25 -8.95 -10.09 9.24
N ASN A 26 -8.91 -11.42 9.38
CA ASN A 26 -7.66 -12.18 9.32
C ASN A 26 -6.98 -12.07 7.95
N VAL A 27 -7.72 -12.14 6.85
CA VAL A 27 -7.17 -11.95 5.49
C VAL A 27 -6.58 -10.55 5.34
N ARG A 28 -7.30 -9.51 5.80
CA ARG A 28 -6.83 -8.13 5.73
C ARG A 28 -5.55 -7.91 6.55
N ASN A 29 -5.54 -8.39 7.79
CA ASN A 29 -4.36 -8.31 8.67
C ASN A 29 -3.16 -9.08 8.09
N SER A 30 -3.41 -10.22 7.44
CA SER A 30 -2.36 -11.01 6.80
C SER A 30 -1.73 -10.27 5.60
N ARG A 31 -2.56 -9.64 4.76
CA ARG A 31 -2.09 -8.82 3.62
C ARG A 31 -1.31 -7.60 4.10
N LEU A 32 -1.81 -6.92 5.12
CA LEU A 32 -1.10 -5.78 5.73
C LEU A 32 0.23 -6.20 6.33
N SER A 33 0.26 -7.30 7.07
CA SER A 33 1.50 -7.85 7.65
C SER A 33 2.52 -8.23 6.58
N ARG A 34 2.06 -8.78 5.45
CA ARG A 34 2.93 -9.08 4.29
C ARG A 34 3.51 -7.79 3.71
N LEU A 35 2.66 -6.80 3.45
CA LEU A 35 3.09 -5.51 2.94
C LEU A 35 4.15 -4.86 3.84
N MET A 36 3.92 -4.84 5.15
CA MET A 36 4.88 -4.30 6.13
C MET A 36 6.23 -5.02 6.06
N ASN A 37 6.23 -6.34 5.84
CA ASN A 37 7.48 -7.09 5.64
C ASN A 37 8.20 -6.71 4.35
N LEU A 38 7.49 -6.47 3.25
CA LEU A 38 8.08 -6.04 1.97
C LEU A 38 8.81 -4.71 2.13
N ILE A 39 8.18 -3.74 2.82
CA ILE A 39 8.75 -2.40 3.06
C ILE A 39 9.63 -2.31 4.32
N GLN A 40 10.07 -3.46 4.85
CA GLN A 40 10.98 -3.58 6.00
C GLN A 40 10.52 -2.89 7.29
N ILE A 41 9.20 -2.73 7.51
CA ILE A 41 8.67 -2.24 8.78
C ILE A 41 8.50 -3.42 9.73
N ARG A 42 9.28 -3.42 10.81
CA ARG A 42 9.21 -4.43 11.88
C ARG A 42 9.15 -3.78 13.25
N GLY A 43 8.42 -4.39 14.17
CA GLY A 43 8.40 -3.98 15.59
C GLY A 43 7.60 -2.72 15.90
N ARG A 44 6.82 -2.19 14.94
CA ARG A 44 5.85 -1.10 15.19
C ARG A 44 4.58 -1.32 14.39
N SER A 45 3.48 -0.75 14.88
CA SER A 45 2.23 -0.63 14.13
C SER A 45 2.28 0.59 13.21
N LEU A 46 1.54 0.53 12.11
CA LEU A 46 1.32 1.68 11.25
C LEU A 46 0.42 2.70 11.96
N THR A 47 0.67 3.97 11.75
CA THR A 47 -0.28 5.03 12.10
C THR A 47 -1.48 5.00 11.16
N ALA A 48 -2.58 5.64 11.54
CA ALA A 48 -3.79 5.71 10.70
C ALA A 48 -3.51 6.33 9.31
N ALA A 49 -2.55 7.26 9.20
CA ALA A 49 -2.16 7.85 7.92
C ALA A 49 -1.37 6.86 7.05
N GLU A 50 -0.43 6.12 7.63
CA GLU A 50 0.35 5.09 6.93
C GLU A 50 -0.54 3.91 6.50
N GLU A 51 -1.49 3.52 7.34
CA GLU A 51 -2.45 2.46 7.02
C GLU A 51 -3.32 2.82 5.80
N ARG A 52 -3.69 4.10 5.62
CA ARG A 52 -4.41 4.54 4.41
C ARG A 52 -3.59 4.32 3.13
N TYR A 53 -2.29 4.60 3.17
CA TYR A 53 -1.41 4.31 2.03
C TYR A 53 -1.32 2.81 1.78
N ALA A 54 -1.07 2.03 2.83
CA ALA A 54 -1.00 0.58 2.75
C ALA A 54 -2.28 -0.04 2.16
N GLN A 55 -3.45 0.39 2.63
CA GLN A 55 -4.74 -0.09 2.12
C GLN A 55 -4.95 0.30 0.65
N SER A 56 -4.65 1.56 0.28
CA SER A 56 -4.69 2.00 -1.12
C SER A 56 -3.86 1.10 -2.04
N TRP A 57 -2.65 0.72 -1.63
CA TRP A 57 -1.79 -0.16 -2.43
C TRP A 57 -2.32 -1.58 -2.55
N LEU A 58 -2.93 -2.10 -1.48
CA LEU A 58 -3.61 -3.40 -1.50
C LEU A 58 -4.89 -3.39 -2.35
N ASP A 59 -5.66 -2.30 -2.32
CA ASP A 59 -6.88 -2.12 -3.10
C ASP A 59 -6.61 -1.97 -4.60
N MET A 60 -5.46 -1.37 -4.96
CA MET A 60 -4.98 -1.32 -6.34
C MET A 60 -4.60 -2.70 -6.89
N GLY A 61 -4.44 -3.72 -6.03
CA GLY A 61 -4.05 -5.06 -6.44
C GLY A 61 -2.60 -5.14 -6.91
N MET A 62 -1.73 -4.27 -6.40
CA MET A 62 -0.31 -4.22 -6.79
C MET A 62 0.40 -5.51 -6.38
N ASP A 63 1.19 -6.08 -7.29
CA ASP A 63 2.02 -7.25 -7.02
C ASP A 63 3.11 -6.99 -5.98
N ASP A 64 3.43 -8.00 -5.17
CA ASP A 64 4.43 -7.91 -4.09
C ASP A 64 5.83 -7.51 -4.61
N GLU A 65 6.21 -7.98 -5.82
CA GLU A 65 7.46 -7.60 -6.48
C GLU A 65 7.46 -6.11 -6.86
N LEU A 66 6.32 -5.61 -7.32
CA LEU A 66 6.14 -4.21 -7.70
C LEU A 66 6.29 -3.31 -6.47
N ILE A 67 5.66 -3.67 -5.35
CA ILE A 67 5.79 -2.94 -4.09
C ILE A 67 7.26 -2.94 -3.60
N SER A 68 7.93 -4.08 -3.68
CA SER A 68 9.35 -4.19 -3.32
C SER A 68 10.23 -3.27 -4.18
N MET A 69 9.99 -3.21 -5.49
CA MET A 69 10.71 -2.31 -6.38
C MET A 69 10.45 -0.82 -6.07
N ALA A 70 9.20 -0.45 -5.77
CA ALA A 70 8.88 0.91 -5.38
C ALA A 70 9.57 1.29 -4.06
N TYR A 71 9.66 0.35 -3.12
CA TYR A 71 10.36 0.54 -1.85
C TYR A 71 11.85 0.78 -2.05
N GLU A 72 12.54 -0.09 -2.80
CA GLU A 72 13.96 0.07 -3.11
C GLU A 72 14.25 1.42 -3.78
N ARG A 73 13.44 1.80 -4.77
CA ARG A 73 13.57 3.10 -5.45
C ARG A 73 13.34 4.27 -4.51
N THR A 74 12.39 4.14 -3.59
CA THR A 74 12.15 5.17 -2.57
C THR A 74 13.38 5.31 -1.69
N CYS A 75 13.88 4.21 -1.12
CA CYS A 75 15.08 4.21 -0.28
C CYS A 75 16.32 4.78 -1.00
N LEU A 76 16.53 4.44 -2.28
CA LEU A 76 17.64 4.97 -3.08
C LEU A 76 17.57 6.48 -3.30
N ASN A 77 16.38 7.06 -3.46
CA ASN A 77 16.22 8.49 -3.73
C ASN A 77 16.07 9.33 -2.47
N THR A 78 15.38 8.83 -1.44
CA THR A 78 15.07 9.60 -0.21
C THR A 78 15.90 9.18 0.99
N GLY A 79 16.80 8.19 0.86
CA GLY A 79 17.64 7.68 1.95
C GLY A 79 16.91 6.82 2.99
N GLY A 80 15.63 6.51 2.75
CA GLY A 80 14.77 5.75 3.68
C GLY A 80 13.34 5.67 3.16
N LEU A 81 12.46 4.98 3.91
CA LEU A 81 11.04 4.88 3.55
C LEU A 81 10.37 6.25 3.58
N ASN A 82 9.79 6.64 2.45
CA ASN A 82 8.95 7.82 2.34
C ASN A 82 7.61 7.42 1.72
N TRP A 83 6.56 7.41 2.54
CA TRP A 83 5.22 6.96 2.13
C TRP A 83 4.64 7.76 0.97
N ALA A 84 4.79 9.09 0.99
CA ALA A 84 4.27 9.96 -0.07
C ALA A 84 5.02 9.74 -1.39
N TYR A 85 6.35 9.59 -1.32
CA TYR A 85 7.20 9.32 -2.48
C TYR A 85 6.88 7.96 -3.10
N MET A 86 6.85 6.92 -2.27
CA MET A 86 6.51 5.56 -2.69
C MET A 86 5.10 5.50 -3.30
N ASN A 87 4.13 6.17 -2.69
CA ASN A 87 2.77 6.25 -3.20
C ASN A 87 2.70 6.89 -4.59
N LYS A 88 3.47 7.96 -4.85
CA LYS A 88 3.51 8.55 -6.20
C LYS A 88 4.10 7.61 -7.24
N ILE A 89 5.17 6.86 -6.91
CA ILE A 89 5.73 5.84 -7.80
C ILE A 89 4.65 4.81 -8.17
N LEU A 90 3.97 4.27 -7.16
CA LEU A 90 2.94 3.24 -7.34
C LEU A 90 1.75 3.77 -8.16
N GLN A 91 1.25 4.98 -7.86
CA GLN A 91 0.18 5.60 -8.65
C GLN A 91 0.56 5.81 -10.11
N ARG A 92 1.81 6.21 -10.37
CA ARG A 92 2.30 6.40 -11.73
C ARG A 92 2.37 5.09 -12.51
N TRP A 93 2.75 3.99 -11.85
CA TRP A 93 2.76 2.66 -12.47
C TRP A 93 1.35 2.16 -12.74
N GLN A 94 0.42 2.36 -11.81
CA GLN A 94 -1.00 2.07 -12.00
C GLN A 94 -1.58 2.82 -13.21
N GLN A 95 -1.29 4.12 -13.33
CA GLN A 95 -1.75 4.94 -14.47
C GLN A 95 -1.17 4.48 -15.81
N GLN A 96 0.02 3.88 -15.81
CA GLN A 96 0.66 3.33 -17.00
C GLN A 96 0.21 1.90 -17.31
N GLY A 97 -0.64 1.31 -16.45
CA GLY A 97 -1.07 -0.09 -16.59
C GLY A 97 0.07 -1.09 -16.36
N PHE A 98 1.11 -0.71 -15.61
CA PHE A 98 2.19 -1.63 -15.25
C PHE A 98 1.75 -2.48 -14.08
N HIS A 99 1.46 -3.74 -14.38
CA HIS A 99 1.04 -4.71 -13.38
C HIS A 99 2.20 -5.62 -12.99
N SER A 100 3.25 -5.71 -13.82
CA SER A 100 4.45 -6.49 -13.51
C SER A 100 5.71 -5.63 -13.32
N ALA A 101 6.60 -6.12 -12.47
CA ALA A 101 7.98 -5.66 -12.36
C ALA A 101 8.72 -5.64 -13.73
N GLU A 102 8.40 -6.59 -14.61
CA GLU A 102 8.96 -6.64 -15.96
C GLU A 102 8.42 -5.52 -16.86
N ASP A 103 7.15 -5.13 -16.69
CA ASP A 103 6.57 -3.98 -17.38
C ASP A 103 7.26 -2.69 -16.95
N VAL A 104 7.56 -2.55 -15.66
CA VAL A 104 8.32 -1.40 -15.16
C VAL A 104 9.73 -1.39 -15.76
N ARG A 105 10.45 -2.52 -15.76
CA ARG A 105 11.80 -2.63 -16.34
C ARG A 105 11.83 -2.34 -17.85
N THR A 106 10.78 -2.72 -18.58
CA THR A 106 10.73 -2.64 -20.05
C THR A 106 10.08 -1.34 -20.55
N GLY A 107 9.07 -0.83 -19.85
CA GLY A 107 8.39 0.43 -20.11
C GLY A 107 9.29 1.64 -19.92
N ASP A 108 10.25 1.53 -18.98
CA ASP A 108 11.36 2.46 -18.81
C ASP A 108 12.22 2.59 -20.09
N ARG A 109 12.38 1.47 -20.83
CA ARG A 109 13.22 1.41 -22.04
C ARG A 109 12.50 1.79 -23.33
N LYS A 110 11.18 1.62 -23.40
CA LYS A 110 10.40 1.80 -24.65
C LYS A 110 9.76 3.17 -24.80
N THR A 111 9.65 3.94 -23.73
CA THR A 111 8.88 5.18 -23.77
C THR A 111 9.84 6.37 -23.75
N ASN A 112 9.81 7.18 -24.81
CA ASN A 112 10.50 8.47 -24.93
C ASN A 112 9.82 9.51 -24.02
N VAL A 113 9.53 9.10 -22.78
CA VAL A 113 8.73 9.85 -21.84
C VAL A 113 9.72 10.66 -21.00
N PRO A 114 9.44 11.95 -20.75
CA PRO A 114 10.34 12.82 -20.01
C PRO A 114 10.85 12.15 -18.74
N LYS A 115 12.13 12.38 -18.41
CA LYS A 115 13.01 11.78 -17.38
C LYS A 115 12.41 11.40 -16.00
N GLY A 116 11.13 11.67 -15.75
CA GLY A 116 10.36 11.13 -14.63
C GLY A 116 9.73 9.74 -14.87
N ALA A 117 9.54 9.29 -16.12
CA ALA A 117 8.77 8.07 -16.40
C ALA A 117 9.47 6.74 -16.22
N SER A 118 10.78 6.80 -16.04
CA SER A 118 11.61 5.72 -15.53
C SER A 118 11.25 5.28 -14.12
N GLY A 119 10.21 5.85 -13.51
CA GLY A 119 9.83 5.67 -12.11
C GLY A 119 10.86 6.22 -11.12
N GLN A 120 11.76 7.08 -11.59
CA GLN A 120 12.41 8.11 -10.78
C GLN A 120 11.51 9.34 -10.85
N LEU A 121 11.04 9.86 -9.71
CA LEU A 121 10.31 11.13 -9.73
C LEU A 121 11.29 12.23 -10.16
N GLY A 122 10.86 13.11 -11.07
CA GLY A 122 11.73 14.19 -11.55
C GLY A 122 12.12 15.15 -10.42
N GLU A 123 13.19 15.93 -10.61
CA GLU A 123 13.72 16.87 -9.61
C GLU A 123 12.65 17.84 -9.07
N ALA A 124 11.79 18.35 -9.94
CA ALA A 124 10.67 19.22 -9.55
C ALA A 124 9.59 18.50 -8.71
N GLU A 125 9.32 17.21 -8.97
CA GLU A 125 8.37 16.42 -8.19
C GLU A 125 8.96 16.05 -6.82
N LEU A 126 10.27 15.79 -6.78
CA LEU A 126 11.07 15.58 -5.58
C LEU A 126 11.04 16.83 -4.69
N GLU A 127 11.33 18.01 -5.25
CA GLU A 127 11.27 19.29 -4.53
C GLU A 127 9.88 19.57 -3.98
N ALA A 128 8.82 19.31 -4.75
CA ALA A 128 7.45 19.50 -4.29
C ALA A 128 7.09 18.57 -3.11
N ILE A 129 7.56 17.32 -3.13
CA ILE A 129 7.35 16.38 -2.01
C ILE A 129 8.18 16.81 -0.80
N GLN A 130 9.43 17.18 -1.01
CA GLN A 130 10.33 17.62 0.06
C GLN A 130 9.80 18.88 0.75
N LYS A 131 9.24 19.83 -0.01
CA LYS A 131 8.64 21.04 0.54
C LYS A 131 7.42 20.73 1.42
N VAL A 132 6.52 19.86 0.95
CA VAL A 132 5.36 19.40 1.75
C VAL A 132 5.81 18.69 3.04
N LEU A 133 6.95 18.00 3.02
CA LEU A 133 7.50 17.32 4.19
C LEU A 133 8.21 18.25 5.17
N GLN A 134 8.74 19.40 4.72
CA GLN A 134 9.38 20.39 5.58
C GLN A 134 8.39 21.37 6.23
N GLU A 135 7.22 21.54 5.65
CA GLU A 135 6.17 22.45 6.13
C GLU A 135 5.11 21.76 7.04
N GLY A 136 5.26 20.46 7.32
CA GLY A 136 4.34 19.64 8.12
C GLY A 136 4.83 19.30 9.52
#